data_AF-A0ABD6Z457-F1
#
_entry.id   AF-A0ABD6Z457-F1
#
_cell.length_a   1.000
_cell.length_b   1.000
_cell.length_c   1.000
_cell.angle_alpha   90.00
_cell.angle_beta   90.00
_cell.angle_gamma   90.00
#
_symmetry.space_group_name_H-M   'P 1'
#
loop_
_entity.id
_entity.type
_entity.pdbx_description
1 polymer ?
#
loop_
_entity_poly.entity_id
_entity_poly.type
_entity_poly.pdbx_seq_one_letter_code
_entity_poly.pdbx_strand_id
1 'polypeptide(L)' 'MAFKFKCIETFAVPELDDFEGDRTGEDFQIVEGSIWQSEEPIKDNAKEVVLTKEDGAWIDIHKDLFDLMFNPVSK' A
#
# COMPACT_ATOMS: atom_id res chain seq x y z
N MET A 1 -5.85 2.79 16.59
CA MET A 1 -6.94 2.93 15.59
C MET A 1 -6.28 2.69 14.26
N ALA A 2 -6.64 1.64 13.53
CA ALA A 2 -6.08 1.41 12.20
C ALA A 2 -6.80 2.33 11.18
N PHE A 3 -6.03 3.05 10.36
CA PHE A 3 -6.56 3.88 9.29
C PHE A 3 -6.80 2.99 8.08
N LYS A 4 -8.04 2.88 7.62
CA LYS A 4 -8.41 2.00 6.51
C LYS A 4 -8.51 2.77 5.21
N PHE A 5 -8.00 2.17 4.15
CA PHE A 5 -7.94 2.73 2.81
C PHE A 5 -8.41 1.68 1.81
N LYS A 6 -9.23 2.09 0.86
CA LYS A 6 -9.73 1.23 -0.21
C LYS A 6 -9.00 1.59 -1.48
N CYS A 7 -8.37 0.59 -2.09
CA CYS A 7 -7.78 0.75 -3.41
C CYS A 7 -8.90 1.03 -4.43
N ILE A 8 -8.75 2.07 -5.25
CA ILE A 8 -9.78 2.54 -6.18
C ILE A 8 -9.64 1.96 -7.60
N GLU A 9 -8.47 1.44 -7.95
CA GLU A 9 -8.20 0.85 -9.27
C GLU A 9 -7.08 -0.19 -9.14
N THR A 10 -7.11 -1.25 -9.95
CA THR A 10 -6.11 -2.33 -9.88
C THR A 10 -4.78 -1.85 -10.41
N PHE A 11 -3.70 -2.03 -9.64
CA PHE A 11 -2.35 -1.68 -10.07
C PHE A 11 -1.31 -2.65 -9.52
N ALA A 12 -0.15 -2.65 -10.16
CA ALA A 12 1.01 -3.44 -9.78
C ALA A 12 2.01 -2.52 -9.08
N VAL A 13 2.55 -2.98 -7.95
CA VAL A 13 3.73 -2.37 -7.33
C VAL A 13 4.89 -3.34 -7.42
N PRO A 14 6.12 -2.85 -7.68
CA PRO A 14 7.28 -3.70 -7.57
C PRO A 14 7.39 -4.18 -6.12
N GLU A 15 7.50 -5.49 -5.92
CA GLU A 15 7.84 -6.04 -4.61
C GLU A 15 9.25 -5.52 -4.24
N LEU A 16 9.35 -4.82 -3.11
CA LEU A 16 10.65 -4.39 -2.59
C LEU A 16 11.24 -5.56 -1.81
N ASP A 17 12.18 -6.26 -2.45
CA ASP A 17 12.99 -7.30 -1.83
C ASP A 17 13.74 -6.71 -0.63
N ASP A 18 13.33 -7.10 0.59
CA ASP A 18 14.06 -6.81 1.82
C ASP A 18 15.35 -7.66 1.78
N PHE A 19 16.41 -7.05 1.26
CA PHE A 19 17.79 -7.53 1.29
C PHE A 19 18.20 -8.62 0.27
N GLU A 20 19.23 -8.27 -0.52
CA GLU A 20 20.09 -9.19 -1.31
C GLU A 20 19.49 -9.89 -2.54
N GLY A 21 19.09 -9.09 -3.52
CA GLY A 21 19.63 -9.29 -4.87
C GLY A 21 19.07 -10.42 -5.71
N ASP A 22 17.89 -10.96 -5.40
CA ASP A 22 17.16 -11.81 -6.34
C ASP A 22 15.86 -11.11 -6.72
N ARG A 23 15.83 -10.47 -7.89
CA ARG A 23 14.59 -9.94 -8.46
C ARG A 23 13.67 -11.13 -8.76
N THR A 24 12.89 -11.55 -7.79
CA THR A 24 11.67 -12.31 -8.09
C THR A 24 10.68 -11.30 -8.66
N GLY A 25 10.73 -11.13 -9.98
CA GLY A 25 9.96 -10.13 -10.72
C GLY A 25 8.46 -10.41 -10.75
N GLU A 26 7.86 -10.77 -9.63
CA GLU A 26 6.42 -10.83 -9.45
C GLU A 26 5.95 -9.46 -8.95
N ASP A 27 5.35 -8.70 -9.86
CA ASP A 27 4.65 -7.48 -9.48
C ASP A 27 3.56 -7.81 -8.46
N PHE A 28 3.59 -7.17 -7.29
CA PHE A 28 2.56 -7.35 -6.28
C PHE A 28 1.30 -6.62 -6.77
N GLN A 29 0.32 -7.39 -7.25
CA GLN A 29 -0.91 -6.83 -7.81
C GLN A 29 -1.89 -6.45 -6.69
N ILE A 30 -2.14 -5.16 -6.56
CA ILE A 30 -3.14 -4.59 -5.67
C ILE A 30 -4.44 -4.49 -6.44
N VAL A 31 -5.40 -5.35 -6.09
CA VAL A 31 -6.70 -5.42 -6.75
C VAL A 31 -7.61 -4.27 -6.32
N GLU A 32 -8.31 -3.69 -7.27
CA GLU A 32 -9.37 -2.70 -7.03
C GLU A 32 -10.33 -3.19 -5.94
N GLY A 33 -10.66 -2.28 -5.01
CA GLY A 33 -11.57 -2.56 -3.93
C GLY A 33 -10.95 -3.31 -2.75
N SER A 34 -9.68 -3.72 -2.84
CA SER A 34 -8.93 -4.24 -1.70
C SER A 34 -8.86 -3.21 -0.59
N ILE A 35 -9.04 -3.68 0.64
CA ILE A 35 -8.92 -2.85 1.84
C ILE A 35 -7.53 -3.05 2.44
N TRP A 36 -6.88 -1.93 2.69
CA TRP A 36 -5.57 -1.82 3.28
C TRP A 36 -5.66 -0.97 4.53
N GLN A 37 -4.73 -1.16 5.46
CA GLN A 37 -4.72 -0.44 6.72
C GLN A 37 -3.33 0.06 7.06
N SER A 38 -3.25 1.22 7.70
CA SER A 38 -2.03 1.73 8.31
C SER A 38 -2.20 1.74 9.83
N GLU A 39 -1.15 1.29 10.53
CA GLU A 39 -1.08 1.39 11.99
C GLU A 39 -0.85 2.84 12.44
N GLU A 40 -0.16 3.62 11.63
CA GLU A 40 0.16 5.02 11.89
C GLU A 40 -0.65 5.98 11.00
N PRO A 41 -0.97 7.19 11.48
CA PRO A 41 -1.57 8.22 10.64
C PRO A 41 -0.61 8.62 9.51
N ILE A 42 -1.12 8.65 8.28
CA ILE A 42 -0.35 9.09 7.12
C ILE A 42 -0.09 10.59 7.25
N LYS A 43 1.19 10.96 7.42
CA LYS A 43 1.59 12.37 7.52
C LYS A 43 1.48 13.01 6.13
N ASP A 44 1.04 14.26 6.09
CA ASP A 44 0.92 15.03 4.85
C ASP A 44 2.28 15.17 4.12
N ASN A 45 3.36 15.33 4.89
CA ASN A 45 4.75 15.40 4.39
C ASN A 45 5.43 14.02 4.27
N ALA A 46 4.69 12.91 4.32
CA ALA A 46 5.27 11.59 4.11
C ALA A 46 5.66 11.42 2.64
N LYS A 47 6.83 10.85 2.38
CA LYS A 47 7.26 10.49 1.01
C LYS A 47 6.71 9.14 0.58
N GLU A 48 6.54 8.26 1.56
CA GLU A 48 6.20 6.86 1.41
C GLU A 48 5.14 6.50 2.46
N VAL A 49 4.29 5.57 2.09
CA VAL A 49 3.13 5.13 2.85
C VAL A 49 3.17 3.62 2.94
N VAL A 50 3.33 3.12 4.16
CA VAL A 50 3.26 1.69 4.45
C VAL A 50 1.83 1.31 4.74
N LEU A 51 1.33 0.33 3.99
CA LEU A 51 0.01 -0.24 4.16
C LEU A 51 0.13 -1.73 4.41
N THR A 52 -0.69 -2.26 5.31
CA THR A 52 -0.80 -3.68 5.61
C THR A 52 -2.20 -4.18 5.29
N LYS A 53 -2.33 -5.48 5.06
CA LYS A 53 -3.59 -6.18 4.84
C LYS A 53 -3.88 -7.06 6.07
N GLU A 54 -5.13 -7.47 6.25
CA GLU A 54 -5.50 -8.39 7.35
C GLU A 54 -4.80 -9.74 7.27
N ASP A 55 -4.38 -10.15 6.07
CA ASP A 55 -3.65 -11.39 5.80
C ASP A 55 -2.15 -11.32 6.17
N GLY A 56 -1.66 -10.13 6.58
CA GLY A 56 -0.25 -9.91 6.92
C GLY A 56 0.62 -9.41 5.75
N ALA A 57 0.08 -9.35 4.53
CA ALA A 57 0.76 -8.70 3.41
C ALA A 57 0.95 -7.21 3.68
N TRP A 58 2.07 -6.65 3.28
CA TRP A 58 2.35 -5.23 3.41
C TRP A 58 2.98 -4.68 2.14
N ILE A 59 2.74 -3.41 1.87
CA ILE A 59 3.28 -2.68 0.73
C ILE A 59 3.82 -1.35 1.23
N ASP A 60 4.92 -0.92 0.63
CA ASP A 60 5.41 0.45 0.69
C ASP A 60 5.15 1.09 -0.67
N ILE A 61 4.46 2.23 -0.66
CA ILE A 61 4.16 2.96 -1.89
C ILE A 61 4.41 4.45 -1.69
N HIS A 62 4.84 5.12 -2.76
CA HIS A 62 4.98 6.57 -2.73
C HIS A 62 3.66 7.27 -2.39
N LYS A 63 3.76 8.34 -1.61
CA LYS A 63 2.59 9.11 -1.16
C LYS A 63 1.74 9.63 -2.32
N ASP A 64 2.36 10.02 -3.43
CA ASP A 64 1.67 10.47 -4.64
C ASP A 64 0.82 9.35 -5.26
N LEU A 65 1.39 8.14 -5.37
CA LEU A 65 0.66 6.96 -5.88
C LEU A 65 -0.43 6.54 -4.90
N PHE A 66 -0.17 6.61 -3.59
CA PHE A 66 -1.18 6.36 -2.57
C PHE A 66 -2.38 7.31 -2.71
N ASP A 67 -2.13 8.62 -2.84
CA ASP A 67 -3.19 9.63 -2.98
C ASP A 67 -4.03 9.41 -4.24
N LEU A 68 -3.40 8.91 -5.30
CA LEU A 68 -4.05 8.60 -6.56
C LEU A 68 -4.85 7.29 -6.49
N MET A 69 -4.31 6.25 -5.85
CA MET A 69 -4.83 4.88 -5.95
C MET A 69 -5.65 4.44 -4.73
N PHE A 70 -5.69 5.21 -3.64
CA PHE A 70 -6.40 4.86 -2.41
C PHE A 70 -7.30 5.98 -1.90
N ASN A 71 -8.50 5.59 -1.51
CA ASN A 71 -9.41 6.47 -0.80
C ASN A 71 -9.55 6.07 0.67
N PRO A 72 -9.57 7.04 1.61
CA PRO A 72 -9.86 6.75 3.00
C PRO A 72 -11.26 6.18 3.14
N VAL A 73 -11.37 5.02 3.79
CA VAL A 73 -12.65 4.42 4.15
C VAL A 73 -13.02 4.97 5.51
N SER A 74 -13.77 6.06 5.52
CA SER A 74 -14.39 6.57 6.75
C SER A 74 -15.25 5.47 7.36
N LYS A 75 -15.09 5.25 8.67
CA LYS A 75 -15.98 4.41 9.48
C LYS A 75 -17.42 4.89 9.41
#